data_AF-A0A970Z4P2-F1
#
_entry.id   AF-A0A970Z4P2-F1
#
_cell.length_a   1.000
_cell.length_b   1.000
_cell.length_c   1.000
_cell.angle_alpha   90.00
_cell.angle_beta   90.00
_cell.angle_gamma   90.00
#
_symmetry.space_group_name_H-M   'P 1'
#
loop_
_entity.id
_entity.type
_entity.pdbx_description
1 polymer ?
#
loop_
_entity_poly.entity_id
_entity_poly.type
_entity_poly.pdbx_seq_one_letter_code
_entity_poly.pdbx_strand_id
1 'polypeptide(L)'
;FRSQLVAEGFDAGIGMLVDTSRNGWGGPHRPDGPSASLDLDTFVDESRIDRRIHASNWCNQRGAGLGARPVADPAPGIDAYVWAKPPGESDGSGAFVPFGPDNPTGKGFDRMCDPSYAGNSRNAYNPSGAMPDAPVTGAWFSAQFHELLANAHPPL
;
A
#
# COMPACT_ATOMS: atom_id res chain seq x y z
N PHE A 1 9.26 -2.42 -17.35
CA PHE A 1 8.55 -1.19 -17.76
C PHE A 1 9.45 -0.17 -18.44
N ARG A 2 10.47 0.43 -17.80
CA ARG A 2 11.35 1.44 -18.44
C ARG A 2 11.86 1.01 -19.83
N SER A 3 12.51 -0.16 -19.93
CA SER A 3 13.04 -0.64 -21.21
C SER A 3 11.98 -0.91 -22.27
N GLN A 4 10.75 -1.27 -21.86
CA GLN A 4 9.63 -1.43 -22.80
C GLN A 4 9.17 -0.07 -23.31
N LEU A 5 9.00 0.93 -22.44
CA LEU A 5 8.67 2.29 -22.87
C LEU A 5 9.70 2.85 -23.86
N VAL A 6 10.99 2.64 -23.59
CA VAL A 6 12.05 3.02 -24.53
C VAL A 6 11.93 2.28 -25.87
N ALA A 7 11.62 0.98 -25.85
CA ALA A 7 11.38 0.20 -27.06
C ALA A 7 10.16 0.68 -27.87
N GLU A 8 9.15 1.22 -27.19
CA GLU A 8 7.97 1.86 -27.79
C GLU A 8 8.23 3.31 -28.26
N GLY A 9 9.47 3.81 -28.14
CA GLY A 9 9.90 5.10 -28.68
C GLY A 9 9.95 6.25 -27.69
N PHE A 10 9.78 6.00 -26.38
CA PHE A 10 10.09 7.01 -25.37
C PHE A 10 11.60 7.29 -25.33
N ASP A 11 11.96 8.50 -24.90
CA ASP A 11 13.35 8.92 -24.77
C ASP A 11 14.16 7.94 -23.90
N ALA A 12 15.37 7.56 -24.34
CA ALA A 12 16.20 6.59 -23.64
C ALA A 12 16.68 7.09 -22.27
N GLY A 13 16.61 8.39 -22.01
CA GLY A 13 16.92 9.07 -20.76
C GLY A 13 15.76 9.18 -19.77
N ILE A 14 14.58 8.61 -20.05
CA ILE A 14 13.51 8.55 -19.03
C ILE A 14 13.99 7.80 -17.78
N GLY A 15 13.51 8.24 -16.62
CA GLY A 15 13.65 7.54 -15.36
C GLY A 15 12.30 7.26 -14.71
N MET A 16 12.32 6.42 -13.68
CA MET A 16 11.12 5.98 -12.98
C MET A 16 11.10 6.51 -11.55
N LEU A 17 9.91 6.79 -11.04
CA LEU A 17 9.69 7.04 -9.62
C LEU A 17 8.99 5.84 -8.99
N VAL A 18 9.34 5.54 -7.74
CA VAL A 18 8.62 4.55 -6.93
C VAL A 18 8.09 5.22 -5.67
N ASP A 19 6.77 5.20 -5.48
CA ASP A 19 6.19 5.61 -4.22
C ASP A 19 6.47 4.56 -3.14
N THR A 20 7.28 4.95 -2.17
CA THR A 20 7.77 4.11 -1.06
C THR A 20 7.16 4.53 0.28
N SER A 21 6.13 5.39 0.25
CA SER A 21 5.48 5.93 1.44
C SER A 21 4.96 4.87 2.41
N ARG A 22 4.38 3.78 1.91
CA ARG A 22 3.64 2.79 2.72
C ARG A 22 3.91 1.33 2.31
N ASN A 23 5.10 1.04 1.78
CA ASN A 23 5.45 -0.27 1.22
C ASN A 23 6.57 -1.01 1.97
N GLY A 24 6.92 -0.59 3.19
CA GLY A 24 8.04 -1.19 3.93
C GLY A 24 7.76 -2.61 4.42
N TRP A 25 6.53 -2.86 4.87
CA TRP A 25 6.12 -4.15 5.45
C TRP A 25 7.12 -4.67 6.49
N GLY A 26 7.40 -3.83 7.47
CA GLY A 26 8.23 -4.14 8.64
C GLY A 26 7.40 -4.70 9.79
N GLY A 27 7.88 -4.46 11.01
CA GLY A 27 7.27 -4.97 12.22
C GLY A 27 7.49 -6.47 12.42
N PRO A 28 6.88 -7.04 13.47
CA PRO A 28 7.11 -8.44 13.88
C PRO A 28 6.57 -9.47 12.89
N HIS A 29 5.77 -9.07 11.91
CA HIS A 29 5.19 -9.97 10.90
C HIS A 29 5.99 -10.01 9.58
N ARG A 30 7.09 -9.26 9.48
CA ARG A 30 8.00 -9.34 8.35
C ARG A 30 8.79 -10.67 8.41
N PRO A 31 8.82 -11.48 7.34
CA PRO A 31 9.69 -12.66 7.28
C PRO A 31 11.16 -12.27 7.45
N ASP A 32 11.89 -13.05 8.25
CA ASP A 32 13.33 -12.93 8.44
C ASP A 32 14.14 -13.71 7.39
N GLY A 33 13.47 -14.59 6.63
CA GLY A 33 14.06 -15.36 5.55
C GLY A 33 13.01 -16.11 4.74
N PRO A 34 13.46 -16.90 3.75
CA PRO A 34 12.57 -17.77 2.98
C PRO A 34 12.04 -18.91 3.86
N SER A 35 10.78 -19.29 3.61
CA SER A 35 10.17 -20.47 4.21
C SER A 35 10.93 -21.75 3.85
N ALA A 36 10.84 -22.75 4.73
CA ALA A 36 11.34 -24.10 4.47
C ALA A 36 10.27 -25.03 3.86
N SER A 37 9.03 -24.54 3.65
CA SER A 37 7.95 -25.35 3.09
C SER A 37 8.26 -25.78 1.66
N LEU A 38 7.84 -27.01 1.33
CA LEU A 38 7.85 -27.53 -0.04
C LEU A 38 6.48 -27.37 -0.74
N ASP A 39 5.45 -27.01 0.01
CA ASP A 39 4.17 -26.58 -0.56
C ASP A 39 4.32 -25.16 -1.13
N LEU A 40 3.93 -24.98 -2.39
CA LEU A 40 4.19 -23.74 -3.14
C LEU A 40 3.54 -22.53 -2.50
N ASP A 41 2.25 -22.62 -2.18
CA ASP A 41 1.48 -21.49 -1.66
C ASP A 41 1.96 -21.13 -0.25
N THR A 42 2.19 -22.14 0.59
CA THR A 42 2.77 -21.94 1.93
C THR A 42 4.16 -21.29 1.84
N PHE A 43 5.02 -21.77 0.94
CA PHE A 43 6.36 -21.20 0.75
C PHE A 43 6.26 -19.71 0.38
N VAL A 44 5.40 -19.36 -0.57
CA VAL A 44 5.22 -17.98 -1.02
C VAL A 44 4.64 -17.10 0.09
N ASP A 45 3.58 -17.55 0.76
CA ASP A 45 2.88 -16.78 1.79
C ASP A 45 3.72 -16.53 3.03
N GLU A 46 4.57 -17.47 3.40
CA GLU A 46 5.52 -17.31 4.51
C GLU A 46 6.75 -16.48 4.12
N SER A 47 7.14 -16.45 2.83
CA SER A 47 8.35 -15.75 2.37
C SER A 47 8.10 -14.31 1.90
N ARG A 48 6.89 -13.97 1.45
CA ARG A 48 6.60 -12.63 0.91
C ARG A 48 6.59 -11.57 2.01
N ILE A 49 7.21 -10.43 1.73
CA ILE A 49 7.18 -9.27 2.64
C ILE A 49 5.82 -8.57 2.60
N ASP A 50 5.21 -8.44 1.42
CA ASP A 50 3.87 -7.86 1.27
C ASP A 50 2.87 -8.81 1.90
N ARG A 51 2.19 -8.37 2.98
CA ARG A 51 1.30 -9.22 3.79
C ARG A 51 -0.18 -9.07 3.41
N ARG A 52 -0.50 -8.41 2.29
CA ARG A 52 -1.90 -8.30 1.83
C ARG A 52 -2.49 -9.66 1.48
N ILE A 53 -3.82 -9.74 1.54
CA ILE A 53 -4.57 -10.94 1.11
C ILE A 53 -4.47 -11.10 -0.42
N HIS A 54 -4.56 -9.99 -1.15
CA HIS A 54 -4.46 -9.97 -2.60
C HIS A 54 -3.73 -8.70 -3.06
N ALA A 55 -2.94 -8.77 -4.14
CA ALA A 55 -2.15 -7.65 -4.63
C ALA A 55 -2.99 -6.44 -5.07
N SER A 56 -4.25 -6.66 -5.43
CA SER A 56 -5.23 -5.60 -5.77
C SER A 56 -5.90 -4.94 -4.56
N ASN A 57 -5.63 -5.40 -3.34
CA ASN A 57 -6.17 -4.74 -2.15
C ASN A 57 -5.39 -3.44 -1.91
N TRP A 58 -6.05 -2.30 -2.08
CA TRP A 58 -5.40 -0.99 -2.19
C TRP A 58 -5.74 -0.03 -1.05
N CYS A 59 -6.94 -0.14 -0.46
CA CYS A 59 -7.42 0.87 0.48
C CYS A 59 -7.03 0.55 1.92
N ASN A 60 -6.43 1.51 2.63
CA ASN A 60 -6.15 1.50 4.06
C ASN A 60 -5.60 0.15 4.55
N GLN A 61 -4.62 -0.41 3.84
CA GLN A 61 -4.19 -1.79 4.06
C GLN A 61 -3.62 -1.99 5.47
N ARG A 62 -4.24 -2.90 6.22
CA ARG A 62 -3.80 -3.27 7.56
C ARG A 62 -2.44 -3.96 7.52
N GLY A 63 -1.58 -3.63 8.48
CA GLY A 63 -0.24 -4.18 8.61
C GLY A 63 0.78 -3.56 7.66
N ALA A 64 0.39 -2.55 6.88
CA ALA A 64 1.33 -1.77 6.08
C ALA A 64 2.32 -1.02 6.98
N GLY A 65 3.44 -0.61 6.39
CA GLY A 65 4.55 0.06 7.08
C GLY A 65 5.20 1.11 6.21
N LEU A 66 5.79 2.16 6.82
CA LEU A 66 6.61 3.11 6.09
C LEU A 66 7.73 2.39 5.35
N GLY A 67 7.95 2.72 4.07
CA GLY A 67 9.03 2.14 3.29
C GLY A 67 10.35 2.89 3.41
N ALA A 68 11.18 2.71 2.38
CA ALA A 68 12.39 3.50 2.20
C ALA A 68 12.05 4.99 2.25
N ARG A 69 12.91 5.79 2.91
CA ARG A 69 12.75 7.25 2.90
C ARG A 69 13.12 7.79 1.50
N PRO A 70 12.63 8.97 1.11
CA PRO A 70 12.94 9.55 -0.18
C PRO A 70 14.46 9.61 -0.41
N VAL A 71 14.90 9.09 -1.56
CA VAL A 71 16.30 9.02 -1.94
C VAL A 71 16.42 9.10 -3.46
N ALA A 72 17.39 9.87 -3.95
CA ALA A 72 17.69 10.01 -5.37
C ALA A 72 18.56 8.84 -5.86
N ASP A 73 18.33 8.43 -7.10
CA ASP A 73 19.07 7.38 -7.82
C ASP A 73 19.37 6.11 -6.99
N PRO A 74 18.35 5.46 -6.37
CA PRO A 74 18.57 4.31 -5.51
C PRO A 74 18.92 3.03 -6.28
N ALA A 75 18.63 2.98 -7.59
CA ALA A 75 18.87 1.83 -8.45
C ALA A 75 18.89 2.24 -9.93
N PRO A 76 19.57 1.49 -10.81
CA PRO A 76 19.63 1.80 -12.23
C PRO A 76 18.25 2.01 -12.86
N GLY A 77 18.05 3.19 -13.45
CA GLY A 77 16.80 3.58 -14.13
C GLY A 77 15.66 4.04 -13.21
N ILE A 78 15.91 4.17 -11.91
CA ILE A 78 14.99 4.79 -10.94
C ILE A 78 15.57 6.17 -10.57
N ASP A 79 14.86 7.25 -10.90
CA ASP A 79 15.31 8.61 -10.57
C ASP A 79 15.23 8.86 -9.06
N ALA A 80 14.17 8.37 -8.42
CA ALA A 80 14.02 8.47 -6.97
C ALA A 80 13.02 7.45 -6.39
N TYR A 81 13.27 7.08 -5.14
CA TYR A 81 12.20 6.72 -4.23
C TYR A 81 11.58 8.01 -3.69
N VAL A 82 10.25 8.09 -3.75
CA VAL A 82 9.49 9.27 -3.31
C VAL A 82 8.41 8.83 -2.33
N TRP A 83 7.91 9.77 -1.53
CA TRP A 83 6.67 9.59 -0.79
C TRP A 83 5.61 10.45 -1.48
N ALA A 84 4.87 9.84 -2.40
CA ALA A 84 3.86 10.54 -3.18
C ALA A 84 2.52 10.58 -2.44
N LYS A 85 2.08 9.44 -1.89
CA LYS A 85 1.01 9.40 -0.90
C LYS A 85 1.56 9.83 0.47
N PRO A 86 1.04 10.90 1.10
CA PRO A 86 1.48 11.28 2.43
C PRO A 86 1.10 10.20 3.46
N PRO A 87 2.06 9.62 4.20
CA PRO A 87 1.74 8.64 5.23
C PRO A 87 0.81 9.22 6.30
N GLY A 88 -0.25 8.49 6.61
CA GLY A 88 -1.28 8.93 7.56
C GLY A 88 -2.49 9.61 6.90
N GLU A 89 -2.47 9.92 5.61
CA GLU A 89 -3.69 10.28 4.91
C GLU A 89 -4.49 9.03 4.50
N SER A 90 -5.77 8.99 4.86
CA SER A 90 -6.69 7.92 4.47
C SER A 90 -6.79 7.76 2.95
N ASP A 91 -6.97 6.53 2.49
CA ASP A 91 -7.27 6.21 1.09
C ASP A 91 -8.76 6.37 0.76
N GLY A 92 -9.64 6.27 1.76
CA GLY A 92 -11.10 6.30 1.63
C GLY A 92 -11.79 5.94 2.94
N SER A 93 -13.06 6.32 3.09
CA SER A 93 -13.79 6.07 4.35
C SER A 93 -14.13 4.59 4.52
N GLY A 94 -13.99 4.08 5.74
CA GLY A 94 -14.29 2.68 6.07
C GLY A 94 -15.79 2.36 6.09
N ALA A 95 -16.63 3.40 6.12
CA ALA A 95 -18.08 3.33 6.02
C ALA A 95 -18.60 4.53 5.23
N PHE A 96 -19.91 4.54 4.95
CA PHE A 96 -20.56 5.71 4.37
C PHE A 96 -20.50 6.92 5.32
N VAL A 97 -20.00 8.05 4.83
CA VAL A 97 -19.97 9.33 5.54
C VAL A 97 -20.80 10.35 4.73
N PRO A 98 -21.91 10.86 5.27
CA PRO A 98 -22.74 11.84 4.57
C PRO A 98 -21.97 13.14 4.34
N PHE A 99 -22.39 13.92 3.35
CA PHE A 99 -21.89 15.29 3.16
C PHE A 99 -22.05 16.11 4.44
N GLY A 100 -20.97 16.76 4.87
CA GLY A 100 -20.94 17.47 6.15
C GLY A 100 -19.52 17.86 6.57
N PRO A 101 -19.30 18.29 7.82
CA PRO A 101 -17.99 18.71 8.31
C PRO A 101 -16.89 17.65 8.12
N ASP A 102 -17.23 16.37 8.27
CA ASP A 102 -16.30 15.24 8.11
C ASP A 102 -16.19 14.74 6.66
N ASN A 103 -17.02 15.26 5.75
CA ASN A 103 -16.97 14.98 4.31
C ASN A 103 -17.38 16.23 3.51
N PRO A 104 -16.60 17.32 3.58
CA PRO A 104 -16.99 18.63 3.05
C PRO A 104 -17.03 18.67 1.52
N THR A 105 -16.48 17.66 0.85
CA THR A 105 -16.49 17.53 -0.60
C THR A 105 -17.42 16.42 -1.10
N GLY A 106 -18.21 15.80 -0.22
CA GLY A 106 -19.17 14.77 -0.60
C GLY A 106 -18.56 13.54 -1.27
N LYS A 107 -17.35 13.14 -0.87
CA LYS A 107 -16.65 11.95 -1.37
C LYS A 107 -17.51 10.70 -1.14
N GLY A 108 -17.66 9.90 -2.19
CA GLY A 108 -18.41 8.64 -2.13
C GLY A 108 -17.72 7.57 -1.29
N PHE A 109 -18.48 6.54 -0.93
CA PHE A 109 -17.99 5.37 -0.20
C PHE A 109 -17.68 4.22 -1.16
N ASP A 110 -16.40 3.86 -1.25
CA ASP A 110 -15.93 2.69 -2.01
C ASP A 110 -15.79 1.50 -1.06
N ARG A 111 -16.43 0.38 -1.40
CA ARG A 111 -16.40 -0.83 -0.56
C ARG A 111 -15.03 -1.51 -0.52
N MET A 112 -14.08 -1.19 -1.38
CA MET A 112 -12.71 -1.63 -1.20
C MET A 112 -12.05 -1.06 0.08
N CYS A 113 -12.63 -0.01 0.67
CA CYS A 113 -12.24 0.54 1.97
C CYS A 113 -13.05 -0.02 3.15
N ASP A 114 -14.13 -0.76 2.87
CA ASP A 114 -14.99 -1.39 3.87
C ASP A 114 -14.33 -2.67 4.39
N PRO A 115 -14.00 -2.78 5.69
CA PRO A 115 -13.39 -3.99 6.24
C PRO A 115 -14.27 -5.24 6.12
N SER A 116 -15.59 -5.07 5.99
CA SER A 116 -16.56 -6.17 5.84
C SER A 116 -16.79 -6.59 4.39
N TYR A 117 -16.22 -5.87 3.41
CA TYR A 117 -16.43 -6.17 2.00
C TYR A 117 -15.68 -7.45 1.59
N ALA A 118 -16.43 -8.41 1.03
CA ALA A 118 -15.93 -9.68 0.53
C ALA A 118 -15.31 -9.61 -0.88
N GLY A 119 -15.07 -8.40 -1.39
CA GLY A 119 -14.39 -8.22 -2.67
C GLY A 119 -15.27 -8.43 -3.90
N ASN A 120 -14.60 -8.51 -5.05
CA ASN A 120 -15.15 -8.77 -6.36
C ASN A 120 -14.09 -9.48 -7.23
N SER A 121 -14.41 -9.74 -8.50
CA SER A 121 -13.49 -10.44 -9.40
C SER A 121 -12.10 -9.81 -9.53
N ARG A 122 -11.94 -8.48 -9.32
CA ARG A 122 -10.64 -7.78 -9.44
C ARG A 122 -9.69 -8.02 -8.28
N ASN A 123 -10.21 -8.44 -7.13
CA ASN A 123 -9.39 -8.92 -6.00
C ASN A 123 -9.66 -10.39 -5.69
N ALA A 124 -10.10 -11.16 -6.69
CA ALA A 124 -10.40 -12.58 -6.60
C ALA A 124 -11.39 -12.94 -5.48
N TYR A 125 -12.40 -12.09 -5.24
CA TYR A 125 -13.42 -12.27 -4.19
C TYR A 125 -12.83 -12.43 -2.78
N ASN A 126 -11.70 -11.77 -2.52
CA ASN A 126 -11.09 -11.73 -1.20
C ASN A 126 -11.66 -10.58 -0.35
N PRO A 127 -11.59 -10.69 0.99
CA PRO A 127 -11.80 -9.56 1.88
C PRO A 127 -10.89 -8.37 1.51
N SER A 128 -11.38 -7.14 1.73
CA SER A 128 -10.65 -5.92 1.39
C SER A 128 -9.30 -5.75 2.09
N GLY A 129 -9.17 -6.28 3.32
CA GLY A 129 -8.00 -6.05 4.17
C GLY A 129 -7.85 -4.61 4.68
N ALA A 130 -8.90 -3.78 4.52
CA ALA A 130 -8.89 -2.39 4.94
C ALA A 130 -8.99 -2.25 6.47
N MET A 131 -8.34 -1.22 7.02
CA MET A 131 -8.51 -0.82 8.42
C MET A 131 -9.92 -0.22 8.66
N PRO A 132 -10.56 -0.52 9.81
CA PRO A 132 -11.82 0.09 10.21
C PRO A 132 -11.62 1.56 10.60
N ASP A 133 -12.75 2.28 10.77
CA ASP A 133 -12.79 3.65 11.28
C ASP A 133 -11.96 4.66 10.48
N ALA A 134 -11.66 4.33 9.22
CA ALA A 134 -10.95 5.22 8.32
C ALA A 134 -11.82 6.44 7.96
N PRO A 135 -11.27 7.67 8.06
CA PRO A 135 -11.98 8.86 7.63
C PRO A 135 -12.00 8.97 6.10
N VAL A 136 -12.68 9.98 5.56
CA VAL A 136 -12.72 10.23 4.11
C VAL A 136 -11.32 10.37 3.51
N THR A 137 -11.17 10.03 2.22
CA THR A 137 -9.87 10.05 1.55
C THR A 137 -9.15 11.41 1.72
N GLY A 138 -7.86 11.37 2.02
CA GLY A 138 -7.02 12.54 2.29
C GLY A 138 -7.14 13.12 3.71
N ALA A 139 -8.14 12.73 4.50
CA ALA A 139 -8.19 13.13 5.90
C ALA A 139 -7.15 12.37 6.75
N TRP A 140 -6.74 12.98 7.86
CA TRP A 140 -5.77 12.38 8.78
C TRP A 140 -6.32 11.12 9.46
N PHE A 141 -5.64 9.99 9.25
CA PHE A 141 -5.94 8.70 9.82
C PHE A 141 -4.86 8.34 10.85
N SER A 142 -5.05 8.81 12.09
CA SER A 142 -4.10 8.62 13.18
C SER A 142 -3.75 7.15 13.45
N ALA A 143 -4.74 6.24 13.44
CA ALA A 143 -4.48 4.83 13.72
C ALA A 143 -3.60 4.19 12.64
N GLN A 144 -3.87 4.46 11.35
CA GLN A 144 -3.01 3.99 10.27
C GLN A 144 -1.61 4.61 10.36
N PHE A 145 -1.50 5.89 10.68
CA PHE A 145 -0.18 6.52 10.81
C PHE A 145 0.68 5.86 11.91
N HIS A 146 0.09 5.54 13.06
CA HIS A 146 0.80 4.81 14.12
C HIS A 146 1.22 3.40 13.68
N GLU A 147 0.36 2.66 12.97
CA GLU A 147 0.70 1.34 12.43
C GLU A 147 1.83 1.45 11.39
N LEU A 148 1.77 2.45 10.51
CA LEU A 148 2.81 2.71 9.51
C LEU A 148 4.18 2.96 10.16
N LEU A 149 4.23 3.77 11.22
CA LEU A 149 5.46 4.03 11.99
C LEU A 149 5.98 2.76 12.66
N ALA A 150 5.11 2.01 13.34
CA ALA A 150 5.49 0.78 14.05
C ALA A 150 6.04 -0.28 13.09
N ASN A 151 5.52 -0.34 11.87
CA ASN A 151 5.92 -1.31 10.84
C ASN A 151 6.90 -0.74 9.82
N ALA A 152 7.59 0.38 10.12
CA ALA A 152 8.54 0.97 9.20
C ALA A 152 9.69 0.00 8.85
N HIS A 153 10.04 -0.08 7.57
CA HIS A 153 11.20 -0.82 7.08
C HIS A 153 11.90 -0.09 5.91
N PRO A 154 13.19 0.29 6.03
CA PRO A 154 14.06 0.06 7.19
C PRO A 154 13.52 0.70 8.48
N PRO A 155 13.89 0.24 9.68
CA PRO A 155 13.52 0.89 10.93
C PRO A 155 13.89 2.39 10.94
N LEU A 156 13.18 3.19 11.74
CA LEU A 156 13.35 4.65 11.82
C LEU A 156 14.63 5.06 12.57
#